data_AF-A0A956CVW9-F1
#
_entry.id   AF-A0A956CVW9-F1
#
_cell.length_a   1.000
_cell.length_b   1.000
_cell.length_c   1.000
_cell.angle_alpha   90.00
_cell.angle_beta   90.00
_cell.angle_gamma   90.00
#
_symmetry.space_group_name_H-M   'P 1'
#
loop_
_entity.id
_entity.type
_entity.pdbx_description
1 polymer ?
#
loop_
_entity_poly.entity_id
_entity_poly.type
_entity_poly.pdbx_seq_one_letter_code
_entity_poly.pdbx_strand_id
1 'polypeptide(L)'
;MRTTLCLLALALAGCGDSTTDDAGTGGNDAATGADAATGDAGGTDAGGTDAGDTDAGDTDAGELADAGDTDAGGADAAVALDGGACATCLAAAYEFGSDGGLVPERRRSRIEPCQDFTQTRVGLGSGGSTRMCESVIPSCDDTTGAITTDDVVRAFAHPDVVAAFAAAPVLYGSDTRPVDGSVFQIQAVGGGLVEVGFDCTGAPACTPIPPGVAALRSLLGQLETQQLALPDCSTTFAP
;
A
#
# COMPACT_ATOMS: atom_id res chain seq x y z
N MET A 1 -39.38 14.53 13.09
CA MET A 1 -38.29 15.54 13.09
C MET A 1 -38.08 16.00 14.52
N ARG A 2 -37.06 15.48 15.21
CA ARG A 2 -36.69 15.88 16.57
C ARG A 2 -35.22 16.27 16.55
N THR A 3 -34.98 17.57 16.55
CA THR A 3 -33.66 18.19 16.61
C THR A 3 -33.22 18.24 18.08
N THR A 4 -32.29 17.38 18.46
CA THR A 4 -31.68 17.41 19.79
C THR A 4 -30.37 18.20 19.69
N LEU A 5 -30.44 19.45 20.15
CA LEU A 5 -29.34 20.40 20.25
C LEU A 5 -28.54 20.05 21.52
N CYS A 6 -27.31 19.55 21.39
CA CYS A 6 -26.42 19.30 22.53
C CYS A 6 -25.41 20.44 22.64
N LEU A 7 -25.50 21.20 23.72
CA LEU A 7 -24.70 22.39 24.02
C LEU A 7 -23.33 21.97 24.55
N LEU A 8 -22.27 22.38 23.85
CA LEU A 8 -20.86 22.15 24.20
C LEU A 8 -20.39 23.24 25.18
N ALA A 9 -19.83 22.85 26.33
CA ALA A 9 -19.14 23.76 27.25
C ALA A 9 -17.64 23.44 27.23
N LEU A 10 -16.84 24.35 26.68
CA LEU A 10 -15.38 24.26 26.55
C LEU A 10 -14.75 25.18 27.61
N ALA A 11 -13.87 24.64 28.46
CA ALA A 11 -13.06 25.41 29.40
C ALA A 11 -11.59 25.43 28.92
N LEU A 12 -11.08 26.63 28.65
CA LEU A 12 -9.68 26.92 28.29
C LEU A 12 -8.83 27.25 29.53
N ALA A 13 -7.66 26.63 29.63
CA ALA A 13 -6.44 27.09 30.34
C ALA A 13 -5.28 26.22 29.80
N GLY A 14 -4.08 26.65 29.46
CA GLY A 14 -3.30 27.88 29.54
C GLY A 14 -1.87 27.55 29.04
N CYS A 15 -1.08 28.57 28.71
CA CYS A 15 0.12 28.61 27.87
C CYS A 15 1.39 27.86 28.36
N GLY A 16 2.32 27.62 27.42
CA GLY A 16 3.75 27.35 27.66
C GLY A 16 4.57 27.45 26.37
N ASP A 17 5.24 28.59 26.20
CA ASP A 17 6.10 29.03 25.10
C ASP A 17 7.57 28.63 25.35
N SER A 18 8.29 28.19 24.32
CA SER A 18 9.75 28.14 24.32
C SER A 18 10.30 28.05 22.90
N THR A 19 10.68 29.23 22.39
CA THR A 19 11.52 29.46 21.22
C THR A 19 12.95 28.98 21.44
N THR A 20 13.54 28.28 20.47
CA THR A 20 14.99 28.35 20.22
C THR A 20 15.26 28.20 18.73
N ASP A 21 15.96 29.22 18.24
CA ASP A 21 16.55 29.38 16.93
C ASP A 21 17.63 28.34 16.59
N ASP A 22 17.92 28.26 15.29
CA ASP A 22 19.24 28.55 14.71
C ASP A 22 19.91 27.47 13.85
N ALA A 23 20.62 28.01 12.85
CA ALA A 23 21.02 27.51 11.56
C ALA A 23 22.12 26.42 11.52
N GLY A 24 22.21 25.75 10.37
CA GLY A 24 23.31 24.84 10.06
C GLY A 24 23.39 24.44 8.58
N THR A 25 23.93 25.31 7.73
CA THR A 25 24.45 24.99 6.39
C THR A 25 25.88 24.42 6.45
N GLY A 26 26.20 23.45 5.58
CA GLY A 26 27.56 22.96 5.29
C GLY A 26 27.63 21.43 5.44
N GLY A 27 28.21 20.61 4.57
CA GLY A 27 29.14 20.82 3.47
C GLY A 27 30.14 19.64 3.45
N ASN A 28 30.42 19.12 2.26
CA ASN A 28 31.71 18.55 1.81
C ASN A 28 32.03 17.06 2.03
N ASP A 29 32.25 16.41 0.87
CA ASP A 29 33.43 15.64 0.41
C ASP A 29 33.93 14.35 1.10
N ALA A 30 34.49 13.50 0.23
CA ALA A 30 35.32 12.30 0.42
C ALA A 30 34.55 10.96 0.51
N ALA A 31 34.95 9.88 -0.16
CA ALA A 31 36.28 9.51 -0.62
C ALA A 31 36.26 8.62 -1.87
N THR A 32 37.14 8.94 -2.82
CA THR A 32 37.75 8.00 -3.76
C THR A 32 38.76 7.13 -3.03
N GLY A 33 38.68 5.81 -3.18
CA GLY A 33 39.68 4.86 -2.67
C GLY A 33 39.81 3.67 -3.61
N ALA A 34 40.76 3.76 -4.54
CA ALA A 34 41.37 2.61 -5.18
C ALA A 34 42.50 2.10 -4.27
N ASP A 35 42.69 0.78 -4.17
CA ASP A 35 43.97 0.12 -4.45
C ASP A 35 43.94 -1.39 -4.12
N ALA A 36 44.74 -2.11 -4.89
CA ALA A 36 44.82 -3.55 -5.06
C ALA A 36 45.47 -4.32 -3.89
N ALA A 37 45.15 -5.62 -3.77
CA ALA A 37 46.11 -6.63 -3.34
C ALA A 37 45.76 -8.04 -3.81
N THR A 38 46.73 -8.61 -4.52
CA THR A 38 46.98 -10.00 -4.92
C THR A 38 47.18 -10.99 -3.75
N GLY A 39 46.89 -12.27 -3.99
CA GLY A 39 47.36 -13.45 -3.23
C GLY A 39 46.33 -14.59 -3.31
N ASP A 40 46.39 -15.54 -4.25
CA ASP A 40 47.30 -16.68 -4.46
C ASP A 40 47.24 -17.84 -3.42
N ALA A 41 47.08 -19.04 -4.01
CA ALA A 41 47.46 -20.40 -3.63
C ALA A 41 46.79 -21.20 -2.48
N GLY A 42 46.30 -22.39 -2.87
CA GLY A 42 46.15 -23.64 -2.08
C GLY A 42 44.75 -24.26 -2.23
N GLY A 43 44.49 -25.29 -3.06
CA GLY A 43 44.99 -26.68 -2.95
C GLY A 43 44.38 -27.36 -1.71
N THR A 44 43.59 -28.44 -1.73
CA THR A 44 43.78 -29.73 -2.43
C THR A 44 42.51 -30.61 -2.34
N ASP A 45 42.16 -31.23 -3.46
CA ASP A 45 41.67 -32.59 -3.77
C ASP A 45 40.85 -33.49 -2.82
N ALA A 46 39.92 -34.20 -3.48
CA ALA A 46 39.74 -35.67 -3.51
C ALA A 46 38.41 -36.23 -2.97
N GLY A 47 37.62 -36.83 -3.87
CA GLY A 47 36.52 -37.72 -3.52
C GLY A 47 35.55 -37.94 -4.68
N GLY A 48 35.98 -38.71 -5.68
CA GLY A 48 35.12 -39.10 -6.80
C GLY A 48 34.05 -40.13 -6.42
N THR A 49 33.03 -40.24 -7.26
CA THR A 49 32.46 -41.54 -7.62
C THR A 49 31.93 -41.44 -9.06
N ASP A 50 32.27 -42.46 -9.83
CA ASP A 50 32.12 -42.63 -11.27
C ASP A 50 30.83 -43.39 -11.62
N ALA A 51 30.50 -43.33 -12.91
CA ALA A 51 29.79 -44.28 -13.76
C ALA A 51 28.26 -44.22 -13.81
N GLY A 52 27.80 -43.65 -14.92
CA GLY A 52 26.44 -43.79 -15.45
C GLY A 52 26.38 -43.26 -16.88
N ASP A 53 26.94 -44.03 -17.81
CA ASP A 53 26.82 -43.85 -19.26
C ASP A 53 25.36 -43.64 -19.70
N THR A 54 25.11 -42.63 -20.53
CA THR A 54 24.08 -42.72 -21.57
C THR A 54 24.51 -41.91 -22.78
N ASP A 55 24.60 -42.62 -23.89
CA ASP A 55 25.11 -42.22 -25.19
C ASP A 55 24.31 -41.11 -25.90
N ALA A 56 25.09 -40.33 -26.65
CA ALA A 56 24.89 -39.86 -28.02
C ALA A 56 23.47 -39.44 -28.48
N GLY A 57 23.32 -38.12 -28.61
CA GLY A 57 22.38 -37.49 -29.52
C GLY A 57 22.92 -36.14 -29.94
N ASP A 58 23.60 -36.11 -31.09
CA ASP A 58 23.91 -34.89 -31.83
C ASP A 58 22.64 -34.02 -31.96
N THR A 59 22.74 -32.75 -31.58
CA THR A 59 21.95 -31.71 -32.24
C THR A 59 22.77 -30.43 -32.33
N ASP A 60 22.78 -29.93 -33.56
CA ASP A 60 23.63 -28.92 -34.14
C ASP A 60 23.73 -27.58 -33.40
N ALA A 61 24.89 -26.97 -33.60
CA ALA A 61 25.20 -25.58 -33.34
C ALA A 61 24.23 -24.64 -34.07
N GLY A 62 23.69 -23.66 -33.34
CA GLY A 62 22.94 -22.56 -33.93
C GLY A 62 22.60 -21.49 -32.90
N GLU A 63 23.29 -20.36 -33.02
CA GLU A 63 22.86 -19.03 -32.59
C GLU A 63 23.04 -18.64 -31.11
N LEU A 64 24.08 -17.83 -30.89
CA LEU A 64 24.26 -16.95 -29.74
C LEU A 64 23.11 -15.94 -29.73
N ALA A 65 22.01 -16.29 -29.06
CA ALA A 65 20.97 -15.34 -28.74
C ALA A 65 21.42 -14.50 -27.53
N ASP A 66 21.47 -13.21 -27.82
CA ASP A 66 21.56 -12.04 -26.96
C ASP A 66 20.98 -12.27 -25.55
N ALA A 67 21.80 -11.98 -24.53
CA ALA A 67 21.36 -11.91 -23.14
C ALA A 67 20.54 -10.62 -22.98
N GLY A 68 19.29 -10.69 -23.43
CA GLY A 68 18.30 -9.65 -23.19
C GLY A 68 18.09 -9.50 -21.69
N ASP A 69 18.37 -8.30 -21.20
CA ASP A 69 17.80 -7.74 -19.98
C ASP A 69 16.30 -8.07 -19.96
N THR A 70 15.93 -9.10 -19.21
CA THR A 70 14.53 -9.30 -18.82
C THR A 70 14.29 -8.32 -17.70
N ASP A 71 14.01 -7.09 -18.11
CA ASP A 71 13.39 -6.09 -17.26
C ASP A 71 12.17 -6.76 -16.64
N ALA A 72 12.21 -6.94 -15.31
CA ALA A 72 11.08 -7.39 -14.52
C ALA A 72 10.08 -6.24 -14.43
N GLY A 73 9.60 -5.78 -15.58
CA GLY A 73 8.28 -5.22 -15.72
C GLY A 73 7.33 -6.32 -15.34
N GLY A 74 7.00 -6.39 -14.05
CA GLY A 74 5.83 -7.09 -13.57
C GLY A 74 4.66 -6.55 -14.36
N ALA A 75 4.36 -7.22 -15.46
CA ALA A 75 3.13 -7.04 -16.18
C ALA A 75 2.06 -7.33 -15.15
N ASP A 76 1.42 -6.26 -14.66
CA ASP A 76 0.11 -6.36 -14.07
C ASP A 76 -0.67 -7.27 -15.01
N ALA A 77 -0.89 -8.50 -14.57
CA ALA A 77 -1.63 -9.47 -15.34
C ALA A 77 -3.02 -8.88 -15.47
N ALA A 78 -3.23 -8.10 -16.53
CA ALA A 78 -4.49 -7.63 -16.99
C ALA A 78 -5.23 -8.90 -17.39
N VAL A 79 -5.86 -9.52 -16.40
CA VAL A 79 -6.81 -10.60 -16.59
C VAL A 79 -7.74 -10.07 -17.67
N ALA A 80 -7.74 -10.67 -18.85
CA ALA A 80 -8.61 -10.26 -19.93
C ALA A 80 -10.04 -10.49 -19.45
N LEU A 81 -10.71 -9.39 -19.08
CA LEU A 81 -12.06 -9.42 -18.55
C LEU A 81 -13.00 -9.66 -19.73
N ASP A 82 -13.67 -10.81 -19.74
CA ASP A 82 -14.92 -10.95 -20.47
C ASP A 82 -15.76 -9.72 -20.12
N GLY A 83 -16.20 -8.96 -21.13
CA GLY A 83 -16.90 -7.67 -20.99
C GLY A 83 -18.26 -7.79 -20.29
N GLY A 84 -18.24 -8.26 -19.05
CA GLY A 84 -19.36 -8.36 -18.13
C GLY A 84 -19.91 -6.98 -17.85
N ALA A 85 -21.20 -6.93 -17.55
CA ALA A 85 -21.86 -5.69 -17.20
C ALA A 85 -21.12 -5.01 -16.04
N CYS A 86 -20.80 -3.73 -16.24
CA CYS A 86 -20.25 -2.81 -15.24
C CYS A 86 -20.90 -3.03 -13.88
N ALA A 87 -20.08 -3.34 -12.87
CA ALA A 87 -20.57 -3.38 -11.49
C ALA A 87 -20.89 -1.94 -11.06
N THR A 88 -22.18 -1.67 -10.85
CA THR A 88 -22.64 -0.33 -10.46
C THR A 88 -22.51 -0.08 -8.97
N CYS A 89 -22.36 -1.14 -8.16
CA CYS A 89 -22.27 -1.00 -6.71
C CYS A 89 -21.40 -2.03 -6.01
N LEU A 90 -20.67 -1.56 -4.98
CA LEU A 90 -20.10 -2.43 -3.95
C LEU A 90 -21.22 -3.08 -3.13
N ALA A 91 -21.00 -4.35 -2.74
CA ALA A 91 -21.95 -5.12 -1.94
C ALA A 91 -21.99 -4.69 -0.46
N ALA A 92 -20.95 -4.04 0.03
CA ALA A 92 -20.80 -3.62 1.42
C ALA A 92 -20.04 -2.29 1.52
N ALA A 93 -20.16 -1.63 2.67
CA ALA A 93 -19.35 -0.47 3.00
C ALA A 93 -17.97 -0.91 3.53
N TYR A 94 -16.94 -0.15 3.19
CA TYR A 94 -15.57 -0.38 3.65
C TYR A 94 -14.94 0.90 4.16
N GLU A 95 -14.15 0.79 5.22
CA GLU A 95 -13.30 1.86 5.75
C GLU A 95 -11.84 1.46 5.57
N PHE A 96 -11.01 2.41 5.16
CA PHE A 96 -9.58 2.16 5.02
C PHE A 96 -8.73 3.38 5.32
N GLY A 97 -7.43 3.15 5.47
CA GLY A 97 -6.43 4.19 5.69
C GLY A 97 -5.25 3.67 6.51
N SER A 98 -4.20 4.47 6.61
CA SER A 98 -3.03 4.13 7.42
C SER A 98 -3.29 4.33 8.91
N ASP A 99 -2.91 3.35 9.73
CA ASP A 99 -2.86 3.41 11.19
C ASP A 99 -1.42 3.34 11.68
N GLY A 100 -1.07 4.22 12.62
CA GLY A 100 0.30 4.43 13.08
C GLY A 100 0.96 5.66 12.48
N GLY A 101 2.28 5.72 12.63
CA GLY A 101 3.10 6.88 12.33
C GLY A 101 2.96 7.99 13.37
N LEU A 102 4.03 8.76 13.54
CA LEU A 102 4.01 10.00 14.32
C LEU A 102 3.46 11.15 13.47
N VAL A 103 2.20 11.03 13.02
CA VAL A 103 1.53 12.00 12.16
C VAL A 103 0.66 12.98 12.96
N PRO A 104 0.56 14.26 12.56
CA PRO A 104 -0.28 15.24 13.24
C PRO A 104 -1.78 15.05 12.95
N GLU A 105 -2.14 14.28 11.92
CA GLU A 105 -3.53 13.99 11.55
C GLU A 105 -3.70 12.52 11.16
N ARG A 106 -4.82 11.92 11.56
CA ARG A 106 -5.25 10.60 11.07
C ARG A 106 -6.21 10.78 9.91
N ARG A 107 -6.02 9.99 8.86
CA ARG A 107 -6.89 9.98 7.68
C ARG A 107 -7.64 8.68 7.60
N ARG A 108 -8.92 8.76 7.27
CA ARG A 108 -9.79 7.63 6.99
C ARG A 108 -10.60 7.91 5.75
N SER A 109 -10.63 6.93 4.86
CA SER A 109 -11.49 6.88 3.70
C SER A 109 -12.60 5.88 3.96
N ARG A 110 -13.80 6.16 3.45
CA ARG A 110 -14.94 5.27 3.53
C ARG A 110 -15.61 5.20 2.16
N ILE A 111 -15.93 3.99 1.73
CA ILE A 111 -16.72 3.72 0.53
C ILE A 111 -18.03 3.11 1.01
N GLU A 112 -19.14 3.76 0.70
CA GLU A 112 -20.48 3.18 0.95
C GLU A 112 -20.87 2.24 -0.20
N PRO A 113 -21.92 1.41 -0.03
CA PRO A 113 -22.45 0.65 -1.15
C PRO A 113 -22.78 1.61 -2.31
N CYS A 114 -22.49 1.16 -3.52
CA CYS A 114 -22.49 1.99 -4.72
C CYS A 114 -21.22 2.82 -4.92
N GLN A 115 -21.33 4.15 -4.91
CA GLN A 115 -20.28 5.04 -5.44
C GLN A 115 -19.89 6.14 -4.45
N ASP A 116 -20.55 6.24 -3.30
CA ASP A 116 -20.31 7.35 -2.39
C ASP A 116 -18.99 7.14 -1.64
N PHE A 117 -18.14 8.16 -1.70
CA PHE A 117 -16.84 8.19 -1.06
C PHE A 117 -16.81 9.31 -0.02
N THR A 118 -16.29 9.02 1.16
CA THR A 118 -16.09 10.02 2.21
C THR A 118 -14.66 9.96 2.71
N GLN A 119 -13.99 11.11 2.76
CA GLN A 119 -12.70 11.25 3.41
C GLN A 119 -12.85 12.03 4.70
N THR A 120 -12.31 11.51 5.79
CA THR A 120 -12.22 12.21 7.08
C THR A 120 -10.76 12.37 7.49
N ARG A 121 -10.40 13.59 7.91
CA ARG A 121 -9.13 13.88 8.60
C ARG A 121 -9.42 14.35 10.01
N VAL A 122 -8.78 13.71 10.99
CA VAL A 122 -8.88 14.07 12.40
C VAL A 122 -7.52 14.55 12.87
N GLY A 123 -7.41 15.84 13.19
CA GLY A 123 -6.22 16.39 13.83
C GLY A 123 -5.99 15.73 15.19
N LEU A 124 -4.75 15.30 15.45
CA LEU A 124 -4.33 14.75 16.73
C LEU A 124 -3.78 15.86 17.61
N GLY A 125 -4.05 15.79 18.92
CA GLY A 125 -3.56 16.76 19.90
C GLY A 125 -4.62 17.75 20.40
N SER A 126 -4.18 18.68 21.26
CA SER A 126 -5.07 19.70 21.84
C SER A 126 -5.51 20.68 20.75
N GLY A 127 -6.82 20.74 20.48
CA GLY A 127 -7.39 21.59 19.43
C GLY A 127 -7.46 20.96 18.04
N GLY A 128 -7.25 19.64 17.92
CA GLY A 128 -7.47 18.92 16.67
C GLY A 128 -8.88 19.14 16.12
N SER A 129 -8.97 19.56 14.85
CA SER A 129 -10.24 19.68 14.14
C SER A 129 -10.50 18.46 13.27
N THR A 130 -11.78 18.14 13.08
CA THR A 130 -12.22 17.14 12.11
C THR A 130 -12.63 17.86 10.84
N ARG A 131 -12.03 17.46 9.71
CA ARG A 131 -12.39 17.92 8.37
C ARG A 131 -12.90 16.72 7.57
N MET A 132 -13.92 16.95 6.75
CA MET A 132 -14.56 15.90 5.96
C MET A 132 -14.89 16.42 4.57
N CYS A 133 -14.66 15.62 3.55
CA CYS A 133 -15.21 15.83 2.20
C CYS A 133 -15.94 14.58 1.74
N GLU A 134 -16.91 14.78 0.86
CA GLU A 134 -17.68 13.73 0.20
C GLU A 134 -17.48 13.87 -1.31
N SER A 135 -17.43 12.74 -2.00
CA SER A 135 -17.30 12.68 -3.45
C SER A 135 -17.91 11.38 -3.98
N VAL A 136 -17.89 11.21 -5.29
CA VAL A 136 -18.43 10.02 -5.96
C VAL A 136 -17.31 9.35 -6.76
N ILE A 137 -17.16 8.04 -6.57
CA ILE A 137 -16.26 7.21 -7.39
C ILE A 137 -16.84 7.15 -8.80
N PRO A 138 -16.04 7.44 -9.85
CA PRO A 138 -16.52 7.34 -11.23
C PRO A 138 -17.17 5.99 -11.55
N SER A 139 -18.23 6.04 -12.34
CA SER A 139 -18.86 4.85 -12.93
C SER A 139 -17.96 4.23 -14.01
N CYS A 140 -18.24 2.99 -14.40
CA CYS A 140 -17.40 2.24 -15.35
C CYS A 140 -17.39 2.79 -16.79
N ASP A 141 -18.31 3.69 -17.14
CA ASP A 141 -18.33 4.35 -18.45
C ASP A 141 -17.31 5.50 -18.56
N ASP A 142 -16.53 5.76 -17.50
CA ASP A 142 -15.51 6.79 -17.50
C ASP A 142 -14.25 6.34 -18.28
N THR A 143 -14.02 6.96 -19.43
CA THR A 143 -12.87 6.67 -20.30
C THR A 143 -11.62 7.48 -19.96
N THR A 144 -11.61 8.23 -18.85
CA THR A 144 -10.48 9.09 -18.46
C THR A 144 -9.30 8.34 -17.85
N GLY A 145 -9.40 7.02 -17.68
CA GLY A 145 -8.39 6.20 -16.98
C GLY A 145 -8.42 6.38 -15.46
N ALA A 146 -9.47 7.02 -14.93
CA ALA A 146 -9.73 7.09 -13.50
C ALA A 146 -10.08 5.70 -12.95
N ILE A 147 -9.77 5.48 -11.67
CA ILE A 147 -10.24 4.31 -10.92
C ILE A 147 -11.75 4.42 -10.80
N THR A 148 -12.43 3.39 -11.30
CA THR A 148 -13.89 3.30 -11.33
C THR A 148 -14.42 2.39 -10.24
N THR A 149 -15.74 2.40 -10.07
CA THR A 149 -16.43 1.47 -9.17
C THR A 149 -16.20 0.00 -9.57
N ASP A 150 -16.06 -0.31 -10.87
CA ASP A 150 -15.78 -1.68 -11.33
C ASP A 150 -14.42 -2.18 -10.86
N ASP A 151 -13.41 -1.31 -10.90
CA ASP A 151 -12.06 -1.64 -10.48
C ASP A 151 -12.01 -1.97 -8.99
N VAL A 152 -12.73 -1.19 -8.19
CA VAL A 152 -12.87 -1.43 -6.74
C VAL A 152 -13.63 -2.74 -6.47
N VAL A 153 -14.77 -2.97 -7.13
CA VAL A 153 -15.55 -4.21 -6.97
C VAL A 153 -14.71 -5.44 -7.34
N ARG A 154 -13.99 -5.38 -8.46
CA ARG A 154 -13.12 -6.46 -8.93
C ARG A 154 -11.96 -6.72 -7.97
N ALA A 155 -11.36 -5.67 -7.42
CA ALA A 155 -10.31 -5.80 -6.42
C ALA A 155 -10.84 -6.48 -5.14
N PHE A 156 -12.04 -6.12 -4.66
CA PHE A 156 -12.64 -6.79 -3.51
C PHE A 156 -13.10 -8.23 -3.80
N ALA A 157 -13.45 -8.54 -5.05
CA ALA A 157 -13.82 -9.88 -5.49
C ALA A 157 -12.60 -10.80 -5.71
N HIS A 158 -11.37 -10.27 -5.62
CA HIS A 158 -10.16 -11.07 -5.81
C HIS A 158 -10.09 -12.22 -4.77
N PRO A 159 -9.76 -13.47 -5.17
CA PRO A 159 -9.74 -14.61 -4.26
C PRO A 159 -8.90 -14.41 -2.99
N ASP A 160 -7.71 -13.82 -3.12
CA ASP A 160 -6.86 -13.49 -1.98
C ASP A 160 -7.51 -12.51 -0.99
N VAL A 161 -8.27 -11.52 -1.49
CA VAL A 161 -8.96 -10.53 -0.66
C VAL A 161 -10.13 -11.19 0.07
N VAL A 162 -10.92 -12.01 -0.64
CA VAL A 162 -12.00 -12.79 -0.04
C VAL A 162 -11.47 -13.71 1.05
N ALA A 163 -10.35 -14.40 0.81
CA ALA A 163 -9.70 -15.26 1.79
C ALA A 163 -9.16 -14.46 2.99
N ALA A 164 -8.58 -13.28 2.76
CA ALA A 164 -8.11 -12.40 3.82
C ALA A 164 -9.24 -11.94 4.75
N PHE A 165 -10.39 -11.51 4.20
CA PHE A 165 -11.54 -11.13 5.01
C PHE A 165 -12.18 -12.31 5.73
N ALA A 166 -12.14 -13.52 5.16
CA ALA A 166 -12.58 -14.73 5.84
C ALA A 166 -11.65 -15.13 7.01
N ALA A 167 -10.36 -14.78 6.93
CA ALA A 167 -9.37 -15.00 7.99
C ALA A 167 -9.31 -13.87 9.04
N ALA A 168 -10.07 -12.79 8.85
CA ALA A 168 -10.00 -11.61 9.69
C ALA A 168 -10.44 -11.90 11.15
N PRO A 169 -9.82 -11.26 12.17
CA PRO A 169 -8.78 -10.23 12.05
C PRO A 169 -7.41 -10.82 11.68
N VAL A 170 -6.74 -10.21 10.70
CA VAL A 170 -5.44 -10.69 10.20
C VAL A 170 -4.52 -9.51 9.86
N LEU A 171 -3.23 -9.67 10.16
CA LEU A 171 -2.16 -8.78 9.73
C LEU A 171 -1.28 -9.52 8.73
N TYR A 172 -1.11 -8.95 7.55
CA TYR A 172 -0.12 -9.36 6.56
C TYR A 172 1.06 -8.40 6.57
N GLY A 173 2.26 -8.93 6.36
CA GLY A 173 3.49 -8.17 6.44
C GLY A 173 3.95 -7.90 7.87
N SER A 174 4.94 -7.03 8.00
CA SER A 174 5.55 -6.62 9.27
C SER A 174 4.86 -5.38 9.82
N ASP A 175 4.47 -5.44 11.10
CA ASP A 175 3.95 -4.29 11.84
C ASP A 175 5.10 -3.39 12.30
N THR A 176 5.19 -2.21 11.71
CA THR A 176 6.22 -1.22 12.03
C THR A 176 5.70 -0.12 12.96
N ARG A 177 4.45 -0.18 13.43
CA ARG A 177 3.89 0.79 14.41
C ARG A 177 4.76 0.97 15.66
N PRO A 178 5.43 -0.07 16.22
CA PRO A 178 6.30 0.11 17.39
C PRO A 178 7.56 0.97 17.15
N VAL A 179 7.91 1.22 15.89
CA VAL A 179 9.08 2.02 15.47
C VAL A 179 8.65 3.20 14.59
N ASP A 180 7.52 3.82 14.95
CA ASP A 180 6.92 4.97 14.25
C ASP A 180 6.56 4.72 12.78
N GLY A 181 6.42 3.46 12.38
CA GLY A 181 5.86 3.06 11.10
C GLY A 181 4.34 3.01 11.11
N SER A 182 3.76 2.50 10.03
CA SER A 182 2.31 2.39 9.88
C SER A 182 1.92 1.09 9.19
N VAL A 183 0.67 0.70 9.40
CA VAL A 183 0.01 -0.38 8.66
C VAL A 183 -1.19 0.19 7.92
N PHE A 184 -1.47 -0.31 6.72
CA PHE A 184 -2.67 0.05 5.98
C PHE A 184 -3.82 -0.85 6.44
N GLN A 185 -4.88 -0.27 6.98
CA GLN A 185 -6.03 -1.00 7.49
C GLN A 185 -7.16 -0.95 6.47
N ILE A 186 -7.84 -2.08 6.28
CA ILE A 186 -9.03 -2.23 5.44
C ILE A 186 -10.07 -2.98 6.26
N GLN A 187 -11.21 -2.36 6.52
CA GLN A 187 -12.25 -2.88 7.40
C GLN A 187 -13.59 -2.90 6.66
N ALA A 188 -14.25 -4.05 6.63
CA ALA A 188 -15.66 -4.10 6.25
C ALA A 188 -16.50 -3.52 7.39
N VAL A 189 -17.44 -2.61 7.11
CA VAL A 189 -18.28 -2.01 8.16
C VAL A 189 -19.13 -3.09 8.84
N GLY A 190 -18.91 -3.29 10.14
CA GLY A 190 -19.54 -4.37 10.91
C GLY A 190 -18.92 -5.77 10.69
N GLY A 191 -17.79 -5.85 9.97
CA GLY A 191 -17.08 -7.08 9.65
C GLY A 191 -15.63 -7.10 10.14
N GLY A 192 -14.83 -7.94 9.47
CA GLY A 192 -13.43 -8.16 9.82
C GLY A 192 -12.50 -7.01 9.41
N LEU A 193 -11.39 -6.91 10.13
CA LEU A 193 -10.27 -6.01 9.86
C LEU A 193 -9.11 -6.79 9.21
N VAL A 194 -8.64 -6.30 8.06
CA VAL A 194 -7.41 -6.75 7.40
C VAL A 194 -6.37 -5.63 7.52
N GLU A 195 -5.22 -5.92 8.10
CA GLU A 195 -4.09 -5.00 8.19
C GLU A 195 -2.98 -5.42 7.24
N VAL A 196 -2.36 -4.46 6.56
CA VAL A 196 -1.28 -4.68 5.58
C VAL A 196 -0.08 -3.80 5.94
N GLY A 197 0.96 -4.41 6.48
CA GLY A 197 2.21 -3.76 6.89
C GLY A 197 3.25 -3.67 5.77
N PHE A 198 4.52 -3.79 6.15
CA PHE A 198 5.67 -3.85 5.24
C PHE A 198 5.96 -5.29 4.80
N ASP A 199 6.72 -5.47 3.72
CA ASP A 199 7.11 -6.81 3.30
C ASP A 199 7.93 -7.53 4.38
N CYS A 200 7.71 -8.84 4.48
CA CYS A 200 8.29 -9.64 5.55
C CYS A 200 9.82 -9.69 5.54
N THR A 201 10.48 -9.52 4.39
CA THR A 201 11.96 -9.54 4.24
C THR A 201 12.68 -10.68 4.98
N GLY A 202 12.02 -11.85 5.14
CA GLY A 202 12.57 -13.01 5.85
C GLY A 202 12.39 -13.00 7.38
N ALA A 203 11.66 -12.04 7.94
CA ALA A 203 11.37 -11.98 9.36
C ALA A 203 10.59 -13.22 9.84
N PRO A 204 11.01 -13.86 10.95
CA PRO A 204 10.28 -14.98 11.52
C PRO A 204 8.92 -14.51 12.03
N ALA A 205 7.89 -15.36 11.90
CA ALA A 205 6.50 -15.07 12.29
C ALA A 205 5.79 -13.94 11.51
N CYS A 206 6.33 -13.50 10.37
CA CYS A 206 5.65 -12.59 9.46
C CYS A 206 4.86 -13.36 8.40
N THR A 207 3.57 -13.04 8.23
CA THR A 207 2.73 -13.63 7.17
C THR A 207 2.90 -12.85 5.87
N PRO A 208 3.39 -13.45 4.77
CA PRO A 208 3.56 -12.74 3.49
C PRO A 208 2.26 -12.11 3.00
N ILE A 209 2.35 -10.93 2.36
CA ILE A 209 1.20 -10.23 1.81
C ILE A 209 0.74 -10.95 0.53
N PRO A 210 -0.49 -11.48 0.47
CA PRO A 210 -1.01 -12.08 -0.76
C PRO A 210 -1.03 -11.05 -1.90
N PRO A 211 -0.67 -11.43 -3.15
CA PRO A 211 -0.62 -10.50 -4.29
C PRO A 211 -1.92 -9.70 -4.48
N GLY A 212 -3.09 -10.33 -4.36
CA GLY A 212 -4.37 -9.62 -4.49
C GLY A 212 -4.64 -8.61 -3.38
N VAL A 213 -4.16 -8.88 -2.15
CA VAL A 213 -4.27 -7.95 -1.02
C VAL A 213 -3.33 -6.76 -1.21
N ALA A 214 -2.11 -7.00 -1.71
CA ALA A 214 -1.17 -5.93 -2.07
C ALA A 214 -1.74 -5.04 -3.19
N ALA A 215 -2.32 -5.64 -4.22
CA ALA A 215 -2.98 -4.93 -5.31
C ALA A 215 -4.16 -4.09 -4.82
N LEU A 216 -5.01 -4.63 -3.94
CA LEU A 216 -6.12 -3.88 -3.33
C LEU A 216 -5.61 -2.67 -2.52
N ARG A 217 -4.57 -2.85 -1.69
CA ARG A 217 -3.96 -1.73 -0.95
C ARG A 217 -3.49 -0.62 -1.91
N SER A 218 -2.80 -1.00 -2.99
CA SER A 218 -2.32 -0.04 -3.99
C SER A 218 -3.48 0.71 -4.64
N LEU A 219 -4.51 -0.02 -5.10
CA LEU A 219 -5.71 0.54 -5.73
C LEU A 219 -6.44 1.52 -4.80
N LEU A 220 -6.63 1.17 -3.53
CA LEU A 220 -7.30 2.05 -2.56
C LEU A 220 -6.49 3.32 -2.26
N GLY A 221 -5.15 3.24 -2.22
CA GLY A 221 -4.28 4.41 -2.08
C GLY A 221 -4.31 5.34 -3.31
N GLN A 222 -4.38 4.76 -4.51
CA GLN A 222 -4.56 5.52 -5.74
C GLN A 222 -5.96 6.16 -5.81
N LEU A 223 -6.99 5.45 -5.38
CA LEU A 223 -8.36 5.98 -5.28
C LEU A 223 -8.41 7.16 -4.31
N GLU A 224 -7.82 7.05 -3.12
CA GLU A 224 -7.73 8.18 -2.18
C GLU A 224 -7.06 9.39 -2.84
N THR A 225 -5.94 9.18 -3.55
CA THR A 225 -5.23 10.26 -4.26
C THR A 225 -6.12 10.92 -5.32
N GLN A 226 -6.84 10.12 -6.10
CA GLN A 226 -7.80 10.61 -7.11
C GLN A 226 -8.91 11.45 -6.48
N GLN A 227 -9.53 10.96 -5.39
CA GLN A 227 -10.64 11.65 -4.73
C GLN A 227 -10.18 12.94 -4.05
N LEU A 228 -8.98 12.96 -3.46
CA LEU A 228 -8.38 14.15 -2.87
C LEU A 228 -8.05 15.25 -3.90
N ALA A 229 -7.86 14.88 -5.17
CA ALA A 229 -7.60 15.83 -6.26
C ALA A 229 -8.88 16.55 -6.73
N LEU A 230 -10.07 16.10 -6.34
CA LEU A 230 -11.33 16.76 -6.69
C LEU A 230 -11.45 18.14 -6.03
N PRO A 231 -12.12 19.12 -6.66
CA PRO A 231 -12.25 20.48 -6.12
C PRO A 231 -12.80 20.52 -4.68
N ASP A 232 -13.82 19.72 -4.37
CA ASP A 232 -14.46 19.72 -3.05
C ASP A 232 -13.51 19.22 -1.95
N CYS A 233 -12.73 18.18 -2.23
CA CYS A 233 -11.77 17.63 -1.28
C CYS A 233 -10.48 18.45 -1.19
N SER A 234 -9.94 18.92 -2.32
CA SER A 234 -8.72 19.72 -2.36
C SER A 234 -8.86 21.06 -1.66
N THR A 235 -10.02 21.72 -1.78
CA THR A 235 -10.32 22.96 -1.05
C THR A 235 -10.50 22.72 0.45
N THR A 236 -11.17 21.63 0.83
CA THR A 236 -11.41 21.27 2.24
C THR A 236 -10.11 20.93 2.97
N PHE A 237 -9.18 20.27 2.30
CA PHE A 237 -7.91 19.82 2.88
C PHE A 237 -6.71 20.67 2.48
N ALA A 238 -6.94 21.87 1.93
CA ALA A 238 -5.88 22.84 1.72
C ALA A 238 -5.14 23.13 3.05
N PRO A 239 -3.80 23.34 2.99
CA PRO A 239 -2.98 23.60 4.16
C PRO A 239 -3.34 24.92 4.86
#